data_AF-A0A951Q142-F1
#
_entry.id   AF-A0A951Q142-F1
#
_cell.length_a   1.000
_cell.length_b   1.000
_cell.length_c   1.000
_cell.angle_alpha   90.00
_cell.angle_beta   90.00
_cell.angle_gamma   90.00
#
_symmetry.space_group_name_H-M   'P 1'
#
loop_
_entity.id
_entity.type
_entity.pdbx_description
1 polymer ?
#
loop_
_entity_poly.entity_id
_entity_poly.type
_entity_poly.pdbx_seq_one_letter_code
_entity_poly.pdbx_strand_id
1 'polypeptide(L)' 'MQNPERIQVGDEVLILKPNYVAGKYGVVLGRESRSDSQASLRWLIQVVDSDSSIIVVSLTKDEFILSSPESD' A
#
# COMPACT_ATOMS: atom_id res chain seq x y z
N MET A 1 12.66 20.46 4.82
CA MET A 1 12.91 19.07 5.22
C MET A 1 11.58 18.34 5.09
N GLN A 2 11.30 17.76 3.93
CA GLN A 2 10.05 17.01 3.72
C GLN A 2 10.12 15.75 4.57
N ASN A 3 9.15 15.63 5.46
CA ASN A 3 8.99 14.50 6.38
C ASN A 3 9.02 13.19 5.56
N PRO A 4 9.81 12.17 5.93
CA PRO A 4 9.74 10.89 5.25
C PRO A 4 8.33 10.36 5.47
N GLU A 5 7.52 10.33 4.41
CA GLU A 5 6.11 9.96 4.46
C GLU A 5 5.92 8.69 5.28
N ARG A 6 5.33 8.88 6.47
CA ARG A 6 5.18 7.82 7.45
C ARG A 6 3.90 7.07 7.12
N ILE A 7 4.03 6.10 6.20
CA ILE A 7 2.97 5.18 5.81
C ILE A 7 2.35 4.57 7.08
N GLN A 8 1.03 4.65 7.18
CA GLN A 8 0.20 4.22 8.29
C GLN A 8 -0.94 3.32 7.82
N VAL A 9 -1.49 2.54 8.75
CA VAL A 9 -2.70 1.74 8.47
C VAL A 9 -3.86 2.69 8.21
N GLY A 10 -4.61 2.41 7.15
CA GLY A 10 -5.71 3.26 6.68
C GLY A 10 -5.31 4.29 5.63
N ASP A 11 -4.01 4.47 5.36
CA ASP A 11 -3.57 5.34 4.27
C ASP A 11 -4.06 4.79 2.93
N GLU A 12 -4.63 5.68 2.12
CA GLU A 12 -4.91 5.39 0.72
C GLU A 12 -3.62 5.53 -0.11
N VAL A 13 -3.44 4.62 -1.06
CA VAL A 13 -2.24 4.53 -1.89
C VAL A 13 -2.62 4.29 -3.34
N LEU A 14 -1.87 4.90 -4.26
CA LEU A 14 -1.87 4.53 -5.67
C LEU A 14 -0.80 3.49 -5.94
N ILE A 15 -1.18 2.36 -6.51
CA ILE A 15 -0.27 1.28 -6.84
C ILE A 15 0.44 1.57 -8.15
N LEU A 16 1.77 1.50 -8.15
CA LEU A 16 2.62 1.65 -9.32
C LEU A 16 2.98 0.30 -9.94
N LYS A 17 3.16 -0.73 -9.10
CA LYS A 17 3.53 -2.09 -9.49
C LYS A 17 2.93 -3.10 -8.50
N PRO A 18 2.76 -4.37 -8.89
CA PRO A 18 2.95 -4.96 -10.23
C PRO A 18 1.80 -4.63 -11.20
N ASN A 19 2.00 -4.91 -12.50
CA ASN A 19 1.11 -4.48 -13.59
C ASN A 19 -0.38 -4.88 -13.43
N TYR A 20 -0.70 -5.99 -12.77
CA TYR A 20 -2.09 -6.45 -12.62
C TYR A 20 -2.91 -5.60 -11.62
N VAL A 21 -2.23 -4.82 -10.77
CA VAL A 21 -2.83 -3.87 -9.83
C VAL A 21 -2.35 -2.44 -10.04
N ALA A 22 -1.42 -2.20 -10.97
CA ALA A 22 -0.93 -0.87 -11.29
C ALA A 22 -2.07 0.06 -11.74
N GLY A 23 -2.06 1.29 -11.24
CA GLY A 23 -3.09 2.29 -11.48
C GLY A 23 -4.34 2.15 -10.59
N LYS A 24 -4.44 1.08 -9.78
CA LYS A 24 -5.53 0.93 -8.81
C LYS A 24 -5.17 1.64 -7.50
N TYR A 25 -6.21 2.15 -6.83
CA TYR A 25 -6.11 2.64 -5.46
C TYR A 25 -6.31 1.49 -4.47
N GLY A 26 -5.62 1.56 -3.35
CA GLY A 26 -5.74 0.60 -2.28
C GLY A 26 -5.59 1.25 -0.92
N VAL A 27 -5.85 0.46 0.13
CA VAL A 27 -5.74 0.89 1.52
C VAL A 27 -4.67 0.07 2.22
N VAL A 28 -3.78 0.73 2.96
CA VAL A 28 -2.75 0.06 3.76
C VAL A 28 -3.40 -0.66 4.94
N LEU A 29 -3.24 -1.99 4.99
CA LEU A 29 -3.68 -2.82 6.12
C LEU A 29 -2.61 -2.93 7.21
N GLY A 30 -1.33 -2.78 6.85
CA GLY A 30 -0.22 -2.80 7.79
C GLY A 30 1.07 -3.31 7.17
N ARG A 31 2.11 -3.46 8.00
CA ARG A 31 3.37 -4.09 7.59
C ARG A 31 3.20 -5.59 7.58
N GLU A 32 3.83 -6.24 6.62
CA GLU A 32 3.90 -7.69 6.59
C GLU A 32 4.72 -8.18 7.79
N SER A 33 4.13 -9.04 8.63
CA SER A 33 4.86 -9.65 9.74
C SER A 33 5.58 -10.89 9.24
N ARG A 34 6.91 -10.95 9.39
CA ARG A 34 7.67 -12.20 9.24
C ARG A 34 7.92 -12.79 10.63
N SER A 35 7.87 -14.13 10.72
CA SER A 35 8.17 -14.88 11.95
C SER A 35 9.62 -14.71 12.42
N ASP A 36 10.51 -14.32 11.50
CA ASP A 36 11.89 -14.01 11.81
C ASP A 36 12.02 -12.56 12.26
N SER A 37 12.85 -12.33 13.28
CA SER A 37 13.08 -11.05 13.98
C SER A 37 13.43 -9.80 13.13
N GLN A 38 13.42 -9.90 11.80
CA GLN A 38 13.55 -8.77 10.89
C GLN A 38 12.18 -8.22 10.48
N ALA A 39 11.95 -6.95 10.79
CA ALA A 39 10.77 -6.22 10.32
C ALA A 39 10.71 -6.26 8.77
N SER A 40 9.58 -6.70 8.20
CA SER A 40 9.42 -6.69 6.74
C SER A 40 9.45 -5.25 6.22
N LEU A 41 10.09 -5.11 5.06
CA LEU A 41 10.05 -3.88 4.27
C LEU A 41 8.77 -3.78 3.42
N ARG A 42 7.95 -4.84 3.41
CA ARG A 42 6.71 -4.93 2.65
C ARG A 42 5.49 -4.53 3.45
N TRP A 43 4.50 -4.02 2.74
CA TRP A 43 3.22 -3.55 3.23
C TRP A 43 2.11 -4.37 2.61
N LEU A 44 1.14 -4.76 3.43
CA LEU A 44 -0.09 -5.37 2.99
C LEU A 44 -1.07 -4.26 2.59
N ILE A 45 -1.48 -4.28 1.33
CA ILE A 45 -2.40 -3.30 0.76
C ILE A 45 -3.61 -4.05 0.20
N GLN A 46 -4.80 -3.60 0.60
CA GLN A 46 -6.06 -4.08 0.06
C GLN A 46 -6.43 -3.29 -1.19
N VAL A 47 -6.79 -4.00 -2.26
CA VAL A 47 -7.23 -3.44 -3.53
C VAL A 47 -8.59 -4.01 -3.86
N VAL A 48 -9.51 -3.15 -4.28
CA VAL A 48 -10.79 -3.58 -4.86
C VAL A 48 -10.61 -3.60 -6.37
N ASP A 49 -10.78 -4.77 -6.98
CA ASP A 49 -10.72 -4.92 -8.43
C ASP A 49 -12.07 -4.51 -9.09
N SER A 50 -12.08 -4.45 -10.41
CA SER A 50 -13.20 -3.99 -11.24
C SER A 50 -14.45 -4.87 -11.10
N ASP A 51 -14.27 -6.14 -10.76
CA ASP A 51 -15.35 -7.09 -10.47
C ASP A 51 -15.79 -7.07 -8.99
N SER A 52 -15.37 -6.06 -8.23
CA SER A 52 -15.58 -5.93 -6.78
C SER A 52 -14.93 -7.04 -5.94
N SER A 53 -14.02 -7.83 -6.52
CA SER A 53 -13.20 -8.75 -5.75
C SER A 53 -12.17 -7.99 -4.91
N ILE A 54 -11.85 -8.53 -3.74
CA ILE A 54 -10.85 -7.97 -2.83
C ILE A 54 -9.56 -8.76 -2.99
N ILE A 55 -8.48 -8.06 -3.33
CA ILE A 55 -7.14 -8.62 -3.47
C ILE A 55 -6.25 -7.97 -2.40
N VAL A 56 -5.46 -8.78 -1.69
CA VAL A 56 -4.42 -8.26 -0.79
C VAL A 56 -3.06 -8.51 -1.44
N VAL A 57 -2.29 -7.45 -1.59
CA VAL A 57 -0.95 -7.49 -2.19
C VAL A 57 0.12 -7.10 -1.17
N SER A 58 1.30 -7.70 -1.30
CA SER A 58 2.48 -7.41 -0.46
C SER A 58 3.49 -6.58 -1.26
N LEU A 59 3.53 -5.27 -1.00
CA LEU A 59 4.30 -4.30 -1.80
C LEU A 59 5.42 -3.63 -1.00
N THR A 60 6.54 -3.35 -1.65
CA THR A 60 7.59 -2.48 -1.09
C THR A 60 7.22 -1.01 -1.29
N LYS A 61 7.88 -0.12 -0.55
CA LYS A 61 7.58 1.33 -0.57
C LYS A 61 7.76 2.00 -1.94
N ASP A 62 8.51 1.39 -2.83
CA ASP A 62 8.77 1.85 -4.20
C ASP A 62 7.73 1.35 -5.22
N GLU A 63 6.81 0.48 -4.81
CA GLU A 63 5.75 -0.09 -5.65
C GLU A 63 4.42 0.66 -5.52
N PHE A 64 4.32 1.65 -4.64
CA PHE A 64 3.15 2.49 -4.45
C PHE A 64 3.53 3.89 -3.94
N ILE A 65 2.61 4.83 -4.02
CA ILE A 65 2.73 6.17 -3.44
C ILE A 65 1.49 6.48 -2.60
N LEU A 66 1.62 7.31 -1.58
CA LEU A 66 0.45 7.80 -0.83
C LEU A 66 -0.42 8.62 -1.78
N SER A 67 -1.70 8.30 -1.86
CA SER A 67 -2.68 9.23 -2.40
C SER A 67 -3.07 10.14 -1.25
N SER A 68 -2.49 11.35 -1.22
CA SER A 68 -2.85 12.33 -0.19
C SER A 68 -4.38 12.47 -0.13
N PRO A 69 -4.98 12.55 1.06
CA PRO A 69 -6.32 13.11 1.13
C PRO A 69 -6.19 14.56 0.70
N GLU A 70 -6.90 14.98 -0.36
CA GLU A 70 -7.30 16.37 -0.48
C GLU A 70 -8.00 16.73 0.83
N SER A 71 -7.28 17.48 1.67
CA SER A 71 -7.88 18.15 2.82
C SER A 71 -8.61 19.36 2.26
N ASP A 72 -9.94 19.26 2.16
CA ASP A 72 -10.84 20.40 2.02
C ASP A 72 -11.58 20.59 3.35
#